data_AF-A0A6C2UNW3-F1
#
_entry.id   AF-A0A6C2UNW3-F1
#
_cell.length_a   1.000
_cell.length_b   1.000
_cell.length_c   1.000
_cell.angle_alpha   90.00
_cell.angle_beta   90.00
_cell.angle_gamma   90.00
#
_symmetry.space_group_name_H-M   'P 1'
#
loop_
_entity.id
_entity.type
_entity.pdbx_description
1 polymer ?
#
loop_
_entity_poly.entity_id
_entity_poly.type
_entity_poly.pdbx_seq_one_letter_code
_entity_poly.pdbx_strand_id
1 'polypeptide(L)'
;MSIDEYLHFCDVSGITPLVGVNYRSGYLYNRMQDSIDRASNCVQYVVDAGHPGAFYYIGNEDMFTVGGIYSSATNFIAHAAAMKTVDPTIKIFWNDNGADPDNMQAWLTSVHPDYPGRAGDYADGYEFHGKWPFGGSPDPAPPLGTYANWLTEFPLRDYKSGADPNPLTNDPNDWGKTWRDKIADLRVAAAEVGCPDLLMANNEYGWGSGINFTGFNKFTMGLLQTEFLQEHFIANYDMACFWANIRNADNGLLDKPNDYRRNPQTLGWGLLAPAQRATMVESSSSHPYVFGFSARTPTNMYVYLLNKTEAVQDVAFSFVDMPPDETQIPEGLVMMDSADHYGTVAPLSVLYNAASNAYFAALPALSYTRIDFGALPVPSAYDEWSSSYSLTNGPLGNDDGDTLDNLSEYGMGGNPTNPSDIGCQPTVDIFSNVLQYIYPRRSATNSGLIYYLELTDNLVSGIWTNTGCLETGAEDVGGTFEFITNQIPVDGNINEFIRLRIMEVPE
;
A
#
# COMPACT_ATOMS: atom_id res chain seq x y z
N MET A 1 -2.01 -25.74 -18.51
CA MET A 1 -2.48 -24.50 -19.14
C MET A 1 -1.36 -24.04 -20.05
N SER A 2 -1.64 -23.87 -21.33
CA SER A 2 -0.72 -23.20 -22.27
C SER A 2 -0.69 -21.70 -21.98
N ILE A 3 0.26 -20.98 -22.60
CA ILE A 3 0.31 -19.51 -22.46
C ILE A 3 -0.96 -18.85 -23.01
N ASP A 4 -1.54 -19.37 -24.10
CA ASP A 4 -2.77 -18.83 -24.70
C ASP A 4 -3.97 -18.94 -23.77
N GLU A 5 -4.15 -20.11 -23.14
CA GLU A 5 -5.21 -20.34 -22.16
C GLU A 5 -5.04 -19.44 -20.94
N TYR A 6 -3.78 -19.19 -20.52
CA TYR A 6 -3.48 -18.32 -19.39
C TYR A 6 -3.75 -16.85 -19.69
N LEU A 7 -3.30 -16.33 -20.83
CA LEU A 7 -3.56 -14.94 -21.22
C LEU A 7 -5.05 -14.70 -21.45
N HIS A 8 -5.77 -15.65 -22.06
CA HIS A 8 -7.22 -15.58 -22.15
C HIS A 8 -7.90 -15.53 -20.76
N PHE A 9 -7.40 -16.30 -19.79
CA PHE A 9 -7.87 -16.22 -18.42
C PHE A 9 -7.58 -14.85 -17.78
N CYS A 10 -6.41 -14.27 -18.04
CA CYS A 10 -6.05 -12.91 -17.61
C CYS A 10 -7.01 -11.87 -18.17
N ASP A 11 -7.31 -11.92 -19.48
CA ASP A 11 -8.25 -11.03 -20.16
C ASP A 11 -9.65 -11.09 -19.54
N VAL A 12 -10.19 -12.31 -19.39
CA VAL A 12 -11.55 -12.50 -18.87
C VAL A 12 -11.66 -12.08 -17.39
N SER A 13 -10.57 -12.22 -16.64
CA SER A 13 -10.55 -11.88 -15.20
C SER A 13 -10.14 -10.43 -14.93
N GLY A 14 -9.60 -9.71 -15.93
CA GLY A 14 -9.05 -8.36 -15.76
C GLY A 14 -7.81 -8.30 -14.88
N ILE A 15 -7.00 -9.37 -14.84
CA ILE A 15 -5.76 -9.44 -14.04
C ILE A 15 -4.52 -9.26 -14.90
N THR A 16 -3.46 -8.70 -14.31
CA THR A 16 -2.15 -8.60 -14.96
C THR A 16 -1.45 -9.97 -14.98
N PRO A 17 -0.86 -10.40 -16.12
CA PRO A 17 -0.11 -11.65 -16.19
C PRO A 17 1.16 -11.65 -15.32
N LEU A 18 1.43 -12.79 -14.66
CA LEU A 18 2.69 -13.13 -14.00
C LEU A 18 3.23 -14.43 -14.61
N VAL A 19 4.32 -14.35 -15.38
CA VAL A 19 4.82 -15.46 -16.20
C VAL A 19 6.18 -15.97 -15.73
N GLY A 20 6.29 -17.28 -15.52
CA GLY A 20 7.55 -17.93 -15.13
C GLY A 20 8.47 -18.23 -16.32
N VAL A 21 9.76 -17.88 -16.18
CA VAL A 21 10.79 -18.12 -17.18
C VAL A 21 11.73 -19.24 -16.74
N ASN A 22 11.80 -20.31 -17.54
CA ASN A 22 12.68 -21.44 -17.28
C ASN A 22 14.08 -21.24 -17.88
N TYR A 23 15.00 -20.68 -17.08
CA TYR A 23 16.41 -20.58 -17.48
C TYR A 23 17.21 -21.86 -17.19
N ARG A 24 16.77 -22.67 -16.22
CA ARG A 24 17.49 -23.88 -15.78
C ARG A 24 17.71 -24.88 -16.90
N SER A 25 16.77 -24.99 -17.84
CA SER A 25 16.94 -25.83 -19.02
C SER A 25 18.15 -25.39 -19.88
N GLY A 26 18.39 -24.10 -20.04
CA GLY A 26 19.58 -23.58 -20.71
C GLY A 26 20.86 -23.96 -19.97
N TYR A 27 20.86 -23.81 -18.64
CA TYR A 27 21.99 -24.18 -17.80
C TYR A 27 22.33 -25.67 -17.86
N LEU A 28 21.35 -26.55 -17.63
CA LEU A 28 21.57 -28.01 -17.56
C LEU A 28 22.05 -28.63 -18.87
N TYR A 29 21.64 -28.07 -20.00
CA TYR A 29 21.94 -28.62 -21.33
C TYR A 29 22.99 -27.81 -22.10
N ASN A 30 23.64 -26.83 -21.46
CA ASN A 30 24.61 -25.94 -22.10
C ASN A 30 24.04 -25.22 -23.35
N ARG A 31 22.82 -24.69 -23.21
CA ARG A 31 22.03 -24.00 -24.23
C ARG A 31 21.51 -22.66 -23.70
N MET A 32 22.40 -21.87 -23.11
CA MET A 32 22.02 -20.62 -22.44
C MET A 32 21.40 -19.62 -23.43
N GLN A 33 21.99 -19.45 -24.61
CA GLN A 33 21.46 -18.54 -25.63
C GLN A 33 20.04 -18.96 -26.06
N ASP A 34 19.79 -20.24 -26.33
CA ASP A 34 18.45 -20.73 -26.69
C ASP A 34 17.43 -20.50 -25.55
N SER A 35 17.89 -20.43 -24.29
CA SER A 35 17.05 -20.08 -23.15
C SER A 35 16.69 -18.60 -23.12
N ILE A 36 17.69 -17.74 -23.37
CA ILE A 36 17.52 -16.30 -23.47
C ILE A 36 16.57 -15.96 -24.62
N ASP A 37 16.79 -16.53 -25.81
CA ASP A 37 15.94 -16.30 -26.99
C ASP A 37 14.49 -16.75 -26.73
N ARG A 38 14.28 -17.88 -26.04
CA ARG A 38 12.94 -18.33 -25.63
C ARG A 38 12.27 -17.37 -24.66
N ALA A 39 13.01 -16.79 -23.72
CA ALA A 39 12.47 -15.82 -22.79
C ALA A 39 12.05 -14.52 -23.51
N SER A 40 12.91 -13.98 -24.38
CA SER A 40 12.57 -12.80 -25.21
C SER A 40 11.38 -13.06 -26.14
N ASN A 41 11.32 -14.23 -26.78
CA ASN A 41 10.16 -14.61 -27.61
C ASN A 41 8.87 -14.73 -26.78
N CYS A 42 8.96 -15.20 -25.54
CA CYS A 42 7.82 -15.25 -24.63
C CYS A 42 7.33 -13.83 -24.29
N VAL A 43 8.24 -12.89 -23.98
CA VAL A 43 7.88 -11.49 -23.76
C VAL A 43 7.22 -10.88 -25.01
N GLN A 44 7.81 -11.08 -26.19
CA GLN A 44 7.25 -10.58 -27.44
C GLN A 44 5.82 -11.12 -27.65
N TYR A 45 5.60 -12.41 -27.38
CA TYR A 45 4.30 -13.02 -27.52
C TYR A 45 3.25 -12.41 -26.57
N VAL A 46 3.62 -12.16 -25.31
CA VAL A 46 2.75 -11.54 -24.31
C VAL A 46 2.43 -10.08 -24.67
N VAL A 47 3.41 -9.35 -25.21
CA VAL A 47 3.22 -7.98 -25.74
C VAL A 47 2.27 -7.98 -26.94
N ASP A 48 2.50 -8.87 -27.91
CA ASP A 48 1.67 -9.01 -29.11
C ASP A 48 0.23 -9.42 -28.77
N ALA A 49 0.04 -10.13 -27.66
CA ALA A 49 -1.27 -10.47 -27.10
C ALA A 49 -1.94 -9.31 -26.34
N GLY A 50 -1.31 -8.14 -26.24
CA GLY A 50 -1.90 -6.93 -25.63
C GLY A 50 -1.57 -6.71 -24.16
N HIS A 51 -0.52 -7.37 -23.63
CA HIS A 51 -0.10 -7.22 -22.23
C HIS A 51 1.34 -6.69 -22.07
N PRO A 52 1.66 -5.49 -22.59
CA PRO A 52 2.92 -4.84 -22.25
C PRO A 52 2.99 -4.55 -20.74
N GLY A 53 4.19 -4.53 -20.19
CA GLY A 53 4.41 -4.28 -18.76
C GLY A 53 3.99 -5.42 -17.84
N ALA A 54 3.80 -6.63 -18.38
CA ALA A 54 3.51 -7.83 -17.60
C ALA A 54 4.62 -8.15 -16.58
N PHE A 55 4.27 -8.97 -15.59
CA PHE A 55 5.19 -9.42 -14.56
C PHE A 55 5.82 -10.75 -14.95
N TYR A 56 7.08 -10.94 -14.57
CA TYR A 56 7.84 -12.16 -14.81
C TYR A 56 8.62 -12.55 -13.57
N TYR A 57 8.84 -13.84 -13.40
CA TYR A 57 9.86 -14.36 -12.47
C TYR A 57 10.81 -15.28 -13.24
N ILE A 58 12.11 -15.14 -12.98
CA ILE A 58 13.15 -15.92 -13.68
C ILE A 58 13.68 -17.02 -12.76
N GLY A 59 13.37 -18.27 -13.12
CA GLY A 59 13.63 -19.46 -12.31
C GLY A 59 12.63 -19.65 -11.18
N ASN A 60 12.64 -20.83 -10.57
CA ASN A 60 11.76 -21.17 -9.46
C ASN A 60 12.51 -22.04 -8.45
N GLU A 61 13.04 -21.41 -7.39
CA GLU A 61 13.86 -22.01 -6.34
C GLU A 61 15.18 -22.60 -6.87
N ASP A 62 15.65 -22.11 -8.02
CA ASP A 62 16.66 -22.80 -8.80
C ASP A 62 18.10 -22.53 -8.30
N MET A 63 18.33 -21.57 -7.41
CA MET A 63 19.67 -21.16 -6.94
C MET A 63 20.53 -22.35 -6.51
N PHE A 64 19.96 -23.28 -5.74
CA PHE A 64 20.66 -24.48 -5.24
C PHE A 64 20.95 -25.52 -6.32
N THR A 65 20.34 -25.39 -7.50
CA THR A 65 20.47 -26.33 -8.61
C THR A 65 21.28 -25.79 -9.79
N VAL A 66 21.62 -24.50 -9.77
CA VAL A 66 22.36 -23.84 -10.86
C VAL A 66 23.75 -23.35 -10.46
N GLY A 67 24.33 -23.85 -9.37
CA GLY A 67 25.68 -23.46 -8.94
C GLY A 67 25.73 -22.28 -7.97
N GLY A 68 24.63 -22.00 -7.26
CA GLY A 68 24.57 -21.02 -6.19
C GLY A 68 24.27 -19.59 -6.66
N ILE A 69 24.46 -18.65 -5.74
CA ILE A 69 24.02 -17.26 -5.85
C ILE A 69 24.58 -16.53 -7.08
N TYR A 70 25.90 -16.62 -7.31
CA TYR A 70 26.57 -15.92 -8.42
C TYR A 70 26.14 -16.44 -9.79
N SER A 71 25.95 -17.76 -9.91
CA SER A 71 25.48 -18.36 -11.15
C SER A 71 24.01 -18.04 -11.39
N SER A 72 23.18 -18.03 -10.34
CA SER A 72 21.80 -17.54 -10.42
C SER A 72 21.75 -16.10 -10.94
N ALA A 73 22.52 -15.19 -10.35
CA ALA A 73 22.59 -13.78 -10.76
C ALA A 73 23.07 -13.62 -12.21
N THR A 74 24.10 -14.36 -12.61
CA THR A 74 24.61 -14.35 -13.99
C THR A 74 23.50 -14.75 -14.98
N ASN A 75 22.83 -15.87 -14.71
CA ASN A 75 21.74 -16.33 -15.58
C ASN A 75 20.57 -15.34 -15.61
N PHE A 76 20.23 -14.75 -14.46
CA PHE A 76 19.19 -13.73 -14.36
C PHE A 76 19.51 -12.50 -15.21
N ILE A 77 20.70 -11.91 -15.04
CA ILE A 77 21.12 -10.69 -15.77
C ILE A 77 20.98 -10.89 -17.28
N ALA A 78 21.50 -12.02 -17.80
CA ALA A 78 21.46 -12.29 -19.23
C ALA A 78 20.03 -12.40 -19.79
N HIS A 79 19.11 -13.04 -19.04
CA HIS A 79 17.72 -13.15 -19.45
C HIS A 79 16.97 -11.83 -19.29
N ALA A 80 17.09 -11.18 -18.12
CA ALA A 80 16.40 -9.93 -17.82
C ALA A 80 16.82 -8.80 -18.78
N ALA A 81 18.12 -8.69 -19.09
CA ALA A 81 18.63 -7.74 -20.08
C ALA A 81 17.97 -7.96 -21.45
N ALA A 82 17.98 -9.20 -21.96
CA ALA A 82 17.40 -9.53 -23.25
C ALA A 82 15.87 -9.34 -23.28
N MET A 83 15.17 -9.70 -22.21
CA MET A 83 13.72 -9.51 -22.07
C MET A 83 13.35 -8.01 -22.08
N LYS A 84 14.09 -7.16 -21.35
CA LYS A 84 13.85 -5.71 -21.34
C LYS A 84 14.20 -5.01 -22.65
N THR A 85 14.95 -5.63 -23.56
CA THR A 85 15.09 -5.11 -24.94
C THR A 85 13.81 -5.23 -25.75
N VAL A 86 12.97 -6.22 -25.44
CA VAL A 86 11.68 -6.46 -26.11
C VAL A 86 10.62 -5.52 -25.54
N ASP A 87 10.51 -5.47 -24.21
CA ASP A 87 9.60 -4.56 -23.52
C ASP A 87 10.31 -3.99 -22.28
N PRO A 88 10.72 -2.71 -22.29
CA PRO A 88 11.41 -2.09 -21.17
C PRO A 88 10.50 -1.86 -19.95
N THR A 89 9.18 -2.01 -20.08
CA THR A 89 8.19 -1.74 -19.02
C THR A 89 7.87 -2.95 -18.15
N ILE A 90 8.31 -4.16 -18.53
CA ILE A 90 8.07 -5.39 -17.76
C ILE A 90 8.72 -5.34 -16.38
N LYS A 91 8.08 -6.04 -15.44
CA LYS A 91 8.57 -6.22 -14.06
C LYS A 91 9.15 -7.61 -13.89
N ILE A 92 10.42 -7.71 -13.50
CA ILE A 92 11.13 -8.99 -13.39
C ILE A 92 11.55 -9.24 -11.94
N PHE A 93 11.09 -10.36 -11.39
CA PHE A 93 11.38 -10.81 -10.05
C PHE A 93 12.42 -11.93 -10.04
N TRP A 94 13.34 -11.88 -9.08
CA TRP A 94 14.18 -13.02 -8.74
C TRP A 94 13.53 -13.85 -7.63
N ASN A 95 13.36 -15.15 -7.90
CA ASN A 95 12.86 -16.13 -6.95
C ASN A 95 13.99 -16.75 -6.10
N ASP A 96 13.87 -16.65 -4.77
CA ASP A 96 14.76 -17.34 -3.85
C ASP A 96 14.09 -17.80 -2.55
N ASN A 97 14.10 -19.11 -2.32
CA ASN A 97 13.60 -19.73 -1.10
C ASN A 97 14.54 -19.65 0.11
N GLY A 98 15.77 -19.18 -0.11
CA GLY A 98 16.74 -18.85 0.92
C GLY A 98 16.71 -17.37 1.31
N ALA A 99 15.56 -16.70 1.15
CA ALA A 99 15.46 -15.26 1.36
C ALA A 99 15.88 -14.79 2.74
N ASP A 100 17.04 -14.14 2.76
CA ASP A 100 17.65 -13.44 3.88
C ASP A 100 18.47 -12.23 3.36
N PRO A 101 18.80 -11.27 4.24
CA PRO A 101 19.57 -10.07 3.88
C PRO A 101 20.89 -10.34 3.15
N ASP A 102 21.69 -11.31 3.62
CA ASP A 102 23.04 -11.55 3.10
C ASP A 102 22.98 -12.14 1.68
N ASN A 103 22.11 -13.14 1.48
CA ASN A 103 21.87 -13.73 0.17
C ASN A 103 21.32 -12.70 -0.81
N MET A 104 20.39 -11.85 -0.37
CA MET A 104 19.85 -10.83 -1.26
C MET A 104 20.90 -9.79 -1.66
N GLN A 105 21.70 -9.29 -0.72
CA GLN A 105 22.77 -8.33 -1.02
C GLN A 105 23.84 -8.90 -1.95
N ALA A 106 24.30 -10.13 -1.67
CA ALA A 106 25.28 -10.79 -2.52
C ALA A 106 24.76 -11.01 -3.95
N TRP A 107 23.47 -11.30 -4.10
CA TRP A 107 22.87 -11.46 -5.42
C TRP A 107 22.70 -10.12 -6.14
N LEU A 108 22.13 -9.10 -5.49
CA LEU A 108 21.88 -7.78 -6.08
C LEU A 108 23.16 -7.10 -6.57
N THR A 109 24.28 -7.36 -5.90
CA THR A 109 25.61 -6.80 -6.23
C THR A 109 26.40 -7.66 -7.22
N SER A 110 25.93 -8.85 -7.57
CA SER A 110 26.59 -9.73 -8.53
C SER A 110 26.53 -9.16 -9.94
N VAL A 111 27.61 -9.34 -10.71
CA VAL A 111 27.78 -8.84 -12.09
C VAL A 111 27.89 -9.98 -13.08
N HIS A 112 27.57 -9.72 -14.34
CA HIS A 112 27.81 -10.64 -15.45
C HIS A 112 29.02 -10.16 -16.28
N PRO A 113 29.92 -11.05 -16.75
CA PRO A 113 31.08 -10.64 -17.55
C PRO A 113 30.73 -9.95 -18.88
N ASP A 114 29.69 -10.42 -19.56
CA ASP A 114 29.27 -9.93 -20.88
C ASP A 114 28.11 -8.89 -20.88
N TYR A 115 27.51 -8.57 -19.72
CA TYR A 115 26.43 -7.58 -19.64
C TYR A 115 26.82 -6.46 -18.65
N PRO A 116 26.54 -5.19 -18.96
CA PRO A 116 26.87 -4.09 -18.05
C PRO A 116 25.97 -4.14 -16.81
N GLY A 117 26.48 -3.65 -15.69
CA GLY A 117 25.70 -3.54 -14.46
C GLY A 117 25.67 -4.82 -13.61
N ARG A 118 24.86 -4.75 -12.56
CA ARG A 118 24.67 -5.79 -11.55
C ARG A 118 23.23 -6.29 -11.56
N ALA A 119 22.94 -7.40 -10.89
CA ALA A 119 21.61 -8.01 -10.90
C ALA A 119 20.51 -7.04 -10.43
N GLY A 120 20.80 -6.22 -9.44
CA GLY A 120 19.87 -5.18 -8.94
C GLY A 120 19.54 -4.07 -9.94
N ASP A 121 20.31 -3.91 -11.03
CA ASP A 121 20.00 -2.94 -12.09
C ASP A 121 18.94 -3.50 -13.08
N TYR A 122 18.72 -4.82 -13.07
CA TYR A 122 17.79 -5.51 -13.97
C TYR A 122 16.56 -6.06 -13.25
N ALA A 123 16.62 -6.26 -11.94
CA ALA A 123 15.50 -6.75 -11.14
C ALA A 123 14.57 -5.59 -10.75
N ASP A 124 13.27 -5.80 -10.90
CA ASP A 124 12.25 -4.91 -10.34
C ASP A 124 11.78 -5.39 -8.97
N GLY A 125 11.98 -6.67 -8.66
CA GLY A 125 11.60 -7.22 -7.37
C GLY A 125 12.32 -8.49 -6.97
N TYR A 126 12.10 -8.84 -5.73
CA TYR A 126 12.60 -10.03 -5.06
C TYR A 126 11.42 -10.79 -4.47
N GLU A 127 11.39 -12.09 -4.70
CA GLU A 127 10.29 -12.92 -4.23
C GLU A 127 10.76 -14.26 -3.68
N PHE A 128 9.97 -14.79 -2.76
CA PHE A 128 10.24 -16.03 -2.05
C PHE A 128 8.95 -16.80 -1.75
N HIS A 129 9.07 -18.07 -1.39
CA HIS A 129 7.92 -18.90 -1.02
C HIS A 129 7.83 -19.06 0.50
N GLY A 130 6.93 -18.31 1.11
CA GLY A 130 6.67 -18.34 2.54
C GLY A 130 5.39 -19.10 2.87
N LYS A 131 5.48 -20.21 3.63
CA LYS A 131 4.29 -20.97 4.08
C LYS A 131 4.20 -20.98 5.59
N TRP A 132 2.99 -21.05 6.13
CA TRP A 132 2.77 -21.31 7.55
C TRP A 132 2.50 -22.80 7.84
N PRO A 133 3.07 -23.41 8.89
CA PRO A 133 4.13 -22.84 9.73
C PRO A 133 5.47 -22.77 8.98
N PHE A 134 5.69 -23.68 8.02
CA PHE A 134 6.84 -23.67 7.12
C PHE A 134 6.58 -24.52 5.86
N GLY A 135 7.25 -24.16 4.76
CA GLY A 135 7.26 -24.90 3.50
C GLY A 135 8.45 -25.85 3.39
N GLY A 136 8.38 -26.80 2.45
CA GLY A 136 9.49 -27.70 2.13
C GLY A 136 9.82 -28.72 3.23
N SER A 137 11.09 -29.10 3.30
CA SER A 137 11.65 -30.06 4.28
C SER A 137 12.94 -29.51 4.90
N PRO A 138 12.88 -28.40 5.65
CA PRO A 138 14.02 -27.84 6.36
C PRO A 138 14.67 -28.87 7.29
N ASP A 139 16.00 -28.75 7.47
CA ASP A 139 16.80 -29.56 8.39
C ASP A 139 17.66 -28.64 9.29
N PRO A 140 17.45 -28.66 10.62
CA PRO A 140 16.45 -29.46 11.34
C PRO A 140 15.02 -29.02 11.02
N ALA A 141 14.08 -29.98 11.07
CA ALA A 141 12.67 -29.68 10.87
C ALA A 141 12.14 -28.81 12.03
N PRO A 142 11.49 -27.67 11.75
CA PRO A 142 10.81 -26.88 12.76
C PRO A 142 9.66 -27.66 13.41
N PRO A 143 9.15 -27.20 14.57
CA PRO A 143 8.03 -27.84 15.23
C PRO A 143 6.75 -27.81 14.38
N LEU A 144 5.89 -28.80 14.62
CA LEU A 144 4.55 -28.88 14.03
C LEU A 144 3.71 -27.67 14.44
N GLY A 145 3.12 -26.96 13.48
CA GLY A 145 2.14 -25.90 13.77
C GLY A 145 0.82 -26.49 14.23
N THR A 146 0.31 -26.10 15.40
CA THR A 146 -1.00 -26.56 15.88
C THR A 146 -2.02 -25.44 15.86
N TYR A 147 -3.30 -25.79 15.81
CA TYR A 147 -4.39 -24.82 16.03
C TYR A 147 -4.21 -24.05 17.35
N ALA A 148 -3.75 -24.71 18.41
CA ALA A 148 -3.45 -24.06 19.69
C ALA A 148 -2.29 -23.06 19.59
N ASN A 149 -1.21 -23.39 18.85
CA ASN A 149 -0.14 -22.43 18.60
C ASN A 149 -0.65 -21.22 17.83
N TRP A 150 -1.41 -21.46 16.76
CA TRP A 150 -2.00 -20.40 15.96
C TRP A 150 -2.83 -19.45 16.82
N LEU A 151 -3.76 -19.93 17.66
CA LEU A 151 -4.60 -19.07 18.51
C LEU A 151 -3.82 -18.06 19.37
N THR A 152 -2.60 -18.39 19.78
CA THR A 152 -1.75 -17.54 20.63
C THR A 152 -0.59 -16.87 19.88
N GLU A 153 -0.38 -17.21 18.62
CA GLU A 153 0.68 -16.64 17.78
C GLU A 153 0.23 -15.29 17.22
N PHE A 154 0.97 -14.23 17.54
CA PHE A 154 0.79 -12.90 16.98
C PHE A 154 2.10 -12.11 17.07
N PRO A 155 2.61 -11.52 15.97
CA PRO A 155 2.21 -11.76 14.57
C PRO A 155 2.50 -13.19 14.08
N LEU A 156 2.00 -13.55 12.89
CA LEU A 156 2.35 -14.86 12.27
C LEU A 156 3.84 -14.95 11.94
N ARG A 157 4.38 -16.16 12.06
CA ARG A 157 5.82 -16.44 11.91
C ARG A 157 6.15 -17.39 10.76
N ASP A 158 7.37 -17.26 10.25
CA ASP A 158 8.02 -18.18 9.33
C ASP A 158 8.91 -19.16 10.11
N TYR A 159 8.40 -20.32 10.51
CA TYR A 159 9.17 -21.24 11.36
C TYR A 159 10.44 -21.75 10.68
N LYS A 160 10.57 -21.58 9.35
CA LYS A 160 11.77 -21.96 8.60
C LYS A 160 12.99 -21.11 8.96
N SER A 161 12.81 -19.89 9.48
CA SER A 161 13.93 -18.97 9.70
C SER A 161 14.68 -19.18 11.02
N GLY A 162 14.54 -20.35 11.67
CA GLY A 162 15.27 -20.72 12.89
C GLY A 162 14.66 -20.17 14.19
N ALA A 163 15.35 -20.27 15.33
CA ALA A 163 14.85 -19.75 16.61
C ALA A 163 14.90 -18.22 16.64
N ASP A 164 13.76 -17.58 16.89
CA ASP A 164 13.64 -16.14 17.09
C ASP A 164 12.62 -15.89 18.22
N PRO A 165 13.09 -15.49 19.42
CA PRO A 165 12.25 -15.42 20.61
C PRO A 165 11.07 -14.46 20.38
N ASN A 166 9.86 -14.92 20.68
CA ASN A 166 8.69 -14.07 20.56
C ASN A 166 8.70 -12.99 21.65
N PRO A 167 8.56 -11.70 21.28
CA PRO A 167 8.63 -10.61 22.25
C PRO A 167 7.49 -10.64 23.27
N LEU A 168 6.38 -11.35 23.01
CA LEU A 168 5.25 -11.48 23.94
C LEU A 168 5.42 -12.62 24.95
N THR A 169 6.08 -13.72 24.58
CA THR A 169 6.24 -14.90 25.45
C THR A 169 7.63 -14.97 26.07
N ASN A 170 8.63 -14.32 25.46
CA ASN A 170 10.06 -14.51 25.71
C ASN A 170 10.46 -16.00 25.73
N ASP A 171 9.76 -16.86 24.99
CA ASP A 171 10.12 -18.28 24.90
C ASP A 171 11.33 -18.43 23.96
N PRO A 172 12.48 -18.90 24.45
CA PRO A 172 13.65 -19.16 23.60
C PRO A 172 13.42 -20.32 22.60
N ASN A 173 12.28 -21.01 22.69
CA ASN A 173 11.83 -22.01 21.72
C ASN A 173 10.77 -21.48 20.76
N ASP A 174 10.50 -20.17 20.71
CA ASP A 174 9.70 -19.61 19.63
C ASP A 174 10.52 -19.61 18.34
N TRP A 175 9.97 -20.29 17.33
CA TRP A 175 10.60 -20.47 16.03
C TRP A 175 10.06 -19.44 15.05
N GLY A 176 10.98 -18.87 14.29
CA GLY A 176 10.70 -18.09 13.11
C GLY A 176 10.60 -16.60 13.38
N LYS A 177 11.12 -15.83 12.43
CA LYS A 177 10.87 -14.40 12.30
C LYS A 177 9.41 -14.18 11.97
N THR A 178 8.88 -13.05 12.42
CA THR A 178 7.57 -12.62 11.95
C THR A 178 7.65 -12.29 10.46
N TRP A 179 6.55 -12.49 9.73
CA TRP A 179 6.48 -12.10 8.32
C TRP A 179 6.66 -10.59 8.12
N ARG A 180 6.40 -9.79 9.16
CA ARG A 180 6.63 -8.34 9.20
C ARG A 180 8.11 -8.00 9.25
N ASP A 181 8.83 -8.56 10.21
CA ASP A 181 10.26 -8.29 10.40
C ASP A 181 11.08 -8.76 9.21
N LYS A 182 10.69 -9.90 8.61
CA LYS A 182 11.35 -10.44 7.41
C LYS A 182 11.39 -9.42 6.26
N ILE A 183 10.28 -8.73 5.96
CA ILE A 183 10.26 -7.73 4.89
C ILE A 183 10.98 -6.46 5.28
N ALA A 184 10.85 -6.02 6.53
CA ALA A 184 11.59 -4.85 7.01
C ALA A 184 13.10 -5.04 6.81
N ASP A 185 13.65 -6.20 7.19
CA ASP A 185 15.07 -6.52 7.04
C ASP A 185 15.50 -6.59 5.57
N LEU A 186 14.70 -7.23 4.71
CA LEU A 186 14.99 -7.30 3.28
C LEU A 186 14.97 -5.91 2.64
N ARG A 187 14.05 -5.02 3.01
CA ARG A 187 14.04 -3.65 2.47
C ARG A 187 15.27 -2.86 2.90
N VAL A 188 15.67 -2.96 4.17
CA VAL A 188 16.92 -2.34 4.66
C VAL A 188 18.11 -2.85 3.85
N ALA A 189 18.21 -4.17 3.70
CA ALA A 189 19.32 -4.80 2.99
C ALA A 189 19.38 -4.40 1.50
N ALA A 190 18.23 -4.19 0.84
CA ALA A 190 18.17 -3.74 -0.54
C ALA A 190 18.59 -2.27 -0.66
N ALA A 191 18.14 -1.40 0.26
CA ALA A 191 18.52 0.00 0.31
C ALA A 191 20.02 0.19 0.56
N GLU A 192 20.64 -0.63 1.43
CA GLU A 192 22.09 -0.60 1.71
C GLU A 192 22.96 -0.85 0.48
N VAL A 193 22.46 -1.65 -0.47
CA VAL A 193 23.12 -1.87 -1.76
C VAL A 193 22.57 -0.97 -2.86
N GLY A 194 21.82 0.09 -2.55
CA GLY A 194 21.34 1.06 -3.55
C GLY A 194 20.20 0.56 -4.44
N CYS A 195 19.36 -0.34 -3.92
CA CYS A 195 18.11 -0.80 -4.53
C CYS A 195 16.91 -0.51 -3.60
N PRO A 196 16.67 0.74 -3.16
CA PRO A 196 15.63 1.05 -2.16
C PRO A 196 14.20 0.80 -2.67
N ASP A 197 13.99 0.87 -3.99
CA ASP A 197 12.69 0.70 -4.64
C ASP A 197 12.40 -0.75 -5.07
N LEU A 198 13.23 -1.71 -4.63
CA LEU A 198 13.05 -3.12 -4.97
C LEU A 198 11.73 -3.64 -4.37
N LEU A 199 10.88 -4.19 -5.24
CA LEU A 199 9.59 -4.74 -4.82
C LEU A 199 9.80 -6.05 -4.05
N MET A 200 9.04 -6.26 -2.99
CA MET A 200 9.09 -7.45 -2.15
C MET A 200 7.82 -8.28 -2.30
N ALA A 201 7.97 -9.56 -2.58
CA ALA A 201 6.81 -10.43 -2.80
C ALA A 201 6.93 -11.82 -2.16
N ASN A 202 5.76 -12.40 -1.84
CA ASN A 202 5.63 -13.81 -1.50
C ASN A 202 4.74 -14.50 -2.54
N ASN A 203 5.36 -15.00 -3.62
CA ASN A 203 4.61 -15.50 -4.78
C ASN A 203 4.11 -16.93 -4.63
N GLU A 204 4.42 -17.56 -3.51
CA GLU A 204 3.74 -18.78 -3.12
C GLU A 204 3.52 -18.78 -1.61
N TYR A 205 2.54 -18.00 -1.15
CA TYR A 205 2.09 -18.11 0.23
C TYR A 205 1.02 -19.19 0.41
N GLY A 206 0.74 -19.52 1.67
CA GLY A 206 -0.26 -20.53 2.05
C GLY A 206 0.24 -21.35 3.23
N TRP A 207 -0.15 -22.61 3.29
CA TRP A 207 0.32 -23.50 4.35
C TRP A 207 1.35 -24.52 3.87
N GLY A 208 2.07 -25.07 4.84
CA GLY A 208 3.06 -26.13 4.67
C GLY A 208 2.47 -27.44 4.15
N SER A 209 3.26 -28.51 4.10
CA SER A 209 2.67 -29.82 3.83
C SER A 209 1.65 -30.18 4.92
N GLY A 210 0.63 -30.99 4.61
CA GLY A 210 -0.39 -31.40 5.60
C GLY A 210 0.18 -32.18 6.79
N ILE A 211 1.44 -32.61 6.71
CA ILE A 211 2.18 -33.21 7.83
C ILE A 211 2.83 -32.16 8.75
N ASN A 212 2.88 -30.89 8.35
CA ASN A 212 3.52 -29.79 9.08
C ASN A 212 2.55 -29.07 10.02
N PHE A 213 1.26 -29.39 10.00
CA PHE A 213 0.27 -28.80 10.91
C PHE A 213 -0.85 -29.76 11.31
N THR A 214 -1.59 -29.44 12.39
CA THR A 214 -2.74 -30.24 12.85
C THR A 214 -3.75 -29.41 13.68
N GLY A 215 -4.96 -29.95 13.84
CA GLY A 215 -6.00 -29.40 14.73
C GLY A 215 -6.93 -28.37 14.10
N PHE A 216 -6.82 -28.11 12.80
CA PHE A 216 -7.68 -27.17 12.09
C PHE A 216 -8.87 -27.87 11.42
N ASN A 217 -9.99 -27.16 11.33
CA ASN A 217 -11.07 -27.51 10.40
C ASN A 217 -10.93 -26.66 9.12
N LYS A 218 -11.78 -26.91 8.12
CA LYS A 218 -11.72 -26.19 6.84
C LYS A 218 -11.86 -24.66 7.02
N PHE A 219 -12.74 -24.22 7.91
CA PHE A 219 -12.97 -22.80 8.18
C PHE A 219 -11.79 -22.13 8.87
N THR A 220 -11.26 -22.72 9.95
CA THR A 220 -10.13 -22.14 10.69
C THR A 220 -8.85 -22.14 9.87
N MET A 221 -8.68 -23.09 8.94
CA MET A 221 -7.62 -23.00 7.93
C MET A 221 -7.80 -21.81 6.99
N GLY A 222 -9.03 -21.53 6.54
CA GLY A 222 -9.30 -20.35 5.72
C GLY A 222 -9.10 -19.03 6.48
N LEU A 223 -9.38 -19.03 7.79
CA LEU A 223 -9.13 -17.89 8.66
C LEU A 223 -7.62 -17.63 8.84
N LEU A 224 -6.82 -18.67 9.08
CA LEU A 224 -5.35 -18.59 9.08
C LEU A 224 -4.81 -18.01 7.77
N GLN A 225 -5.32 -18.44 6.62
CA GLN A 225 -4.87 -17.91 5.32
C GLN A 225 -5.30 -16.46 5.09
N THR A 226 -6.43 -16.05 5.67
CA THR A 226 -6.89 -14.66 5.64
C THR A 226 -5.99 -13.80 6.51
N GLU A 227 -5.65 -14.25 7.72
CA GLU A 227 -4.65 -13.61 8.58
C GLU A 227 -3.31 -13.50 7.88
N PHE A 228 -2.84 -14.56 7.21
CA PHE A 228 -1.56 -14.51 6.50
C PHE A 228 -1.56 -13.47 5.38
N LEU A 229 -2.66 -13.33 4.61
CA LEU A 229 -2.78 -12.24 3.65
C LEU A 229 -2.83 -10.86 4.33
N GLN A 230 -3.55 -10.73 5.45
CA GLN A 230 -3.55 -9.50 6.25
C GLN A 230 -2.13 -9.13 6.73
N GLU A 231 -1.33 -10.11 7.17
CA GLU A 231 0.05 -9.87 7.57
C GLU A 231 0.90 -9.33 6.42
N HIS A 232 0.64 -9.76 5.16
CA HIS A 232 1.30 -9.17 4.00
C HIS A 232 0.93 -7.69 3.78
N PHE A 233 -0.33 -7.30 4.00
CA PHE A 233 -0.73 -5.88 3.98
C PHE A 233 0.00 -5.08 5.06
N ILE A 234 -0.01 -5.56 6.31
CA ILE A 234 0.61 -4.87 7.44
C ILE A 234 2.13 -4.76 7.28
N ALA A 235 2.76 -5.81 6.78
CA ALA A 235 4.20 -5.88 6.54
C ALA A 235 4.65 -5.12 5.29
N ASN A 236 3.73 -4.48 4.55
CA ASN A 236 4.01 -3.74 3.33
C ASN A 236 4.68 -4.61 2.25
N TYR A 237 4.13 -5.79 1.97
CA TYR A 237 4.49 -6.56 0.77
C TYR A 237 3.90 -5.88 -0.46
N ASP A 238 4.66 -5.83 -1.55
CA ASP A 238 4.18 -5.25 -2.82
C ASP A 238 3.31 -6.25 -3.59
N MET A 239 3.55 -7.55 -3.40
CA MET A 239 2.79 -8.62 -4.05
C MET A 239 2.75 -9.89 -3.20
N ALA A 240 1.64 -10.61 -3.25
CA ALA A 240 1.54 -11.96 -2.69
C ALA A 240 0.67 -12.83 -3.60
N CYS A 241 1.10 -14.06 -3.86
CA CYS A 241 0.34 -15.03 -4.65
C CYS A 241 0.07 -16.31 -3.85
N PHE A 242 -1.19 -16.69 -3.79
CA PHE A 242 -1.61 -17.87 -3.04
C PHE A 242 -1.30 -19.17 -3.79
N TRP A 243 -0.72 -20.13 -3.09
CA TRP A 243 -0.55 -21.49 -3.58
C TRP A 243 -1.59 -22.45 -2.94
N ALA A 244 -2.54 -23.01 -3.70
CA ALA A 244 -2.72 -22.87 -5.14
C ALA A 244 -4.21 -22.75 -5.51
N ASN A 245 -4.51 -22.29 -6.72
CA ASN A 245 -5.89 -22.12 -7.19
C ASN A 245 -6.67 -23.45 -7.17
N ILE A 246 -6.07 -24.53 -7.67
CA ILE A 246 -6.70 -25.86 -7.73
C ILE A 246 -5.66 -26.92 -7.37
N ARG A 247 -5.87 -27.65 -6.27
CA ARG A 247 -5.00 -28.75 -5.86
C ARG A 247 -5.80 -29.92 -5.30
N ASN A 248 -6.09 -29.88 -4.00
CA ASN A 248 -6.89 -30.87 -3.27
C ASN A 248 -8.08 -30.17 -2.59
N ALA A 249 -8.97 -30.93 -1.96
CA ALA A 249 -10.19 -30.40 -1.33
C ALA A 249 -9.93 -29.20 -0.43
N ASP A 250 -8.93 -29.28 0.43
CA ASP A 250 -8.64 -28.23 1.40
C ASP A 250 -7.53 -27.29 0.94
N ASN A 251 -6.55 -27.78 0.17
CA ASN A 251 -5.32 -27.06 -0.20
C ASN A 251 -5.43 -26.20 -1.47
N GLY A 252 -6.65 -25.88 -1.88
CA GLY A 252 -6.95 -25.11 -3.08
C GLY A 252 -7.77 -23.87 -2.78
N LEU A 253 -7.81 -22.91 -3.71
CA LEU A 253 -8.88 -21.91 -3.74
C LEU A 253 -10.25 -22.57 -3.98
N LEU A 254 -10.25 -23.57 -4.86
CA LEU A 254 -11.41 -24.35 -5.24
C LEU A 254 -11.26 -25.80 -4.76
N ASP A 255 -12.27 -26.29 -4.04
CA ASP A 255 -12.41 -27.67 -3.62
C ASP A 255 -12.93 -28.51 -4.79
N LYS A 256 -12.00 -29.02 -5.60
CA LYS A 256 -12.33 -29.82 -6.80
C LYS A 256 -13.23 -31.03 -6.50
N PRO A 257 -13.00 -31.85 -5.44
CA PRO A 257 -13.92 -32.92 -5.06
C PRO A 257 -15.35 -32.48 -4.73
N ASN A 258 -15.56 -31.23 -4.31
CA ASN A 258 -16.87 -30.67 -3.97
C ASN A 258 -17.37 -29.69 -5.03
N ASP A 259 -17.34 -30.12 -6.30
CA ASP A 259 -17.83 -29.34 -7.45
C ASP A 259 -17.21 -27.95 -7.56
N TYR A 260 -15.90 -27.86 -7.28
CA TYR A 260 -15.14 -26.61 -7.30
C TYR A 260 -15.70 -25.54 -6.35
N ARG A 261 -16.36 -25.96 -5.25
CA ARG A 261 -16.81 -25.02 -4.22
C ARG A 261 -15.62 -24.22 -3.69
N ARG A 262 -15.82 -22.92 -3.52
CA ARG A 262 -14.81 -22.00 -2.99
C ARG A 262 -14.49 -22.35 -1.53
N ASN A 263 -13.21 -22.46 -1.19
CA ASN A 263 -12.78 -22.66 0.19
C ASN A 263 -12.85 -21.35 1.00
N PRO A 264 -12.89 -21.41 2.34
CA PRO A 264 -13.30 -20.30 3.20
C PRO A 264 -12.43 -19.05 3.09
N GLN A 265 -11.13 -19.17 2.80
CA GLN A 265 -10.25 -18.02 2.60
C GLN A 265 -10.72 -17.07 1.50
N THR A 266 -11.51 -17.54 0.53
CA THR A 266 -12.12 -16.66 -0.49
C THR A 266 -13.06 -15.63 0.10
N LEU A 267 -13.70 -15.94 1.23
CA LEU A 267 -14.58 -15.02 1.95
C LEU A 267 -13.75 -13.91 2.59
N GLY A 268 -12.67 -14.28 3.29
CA GLY A 268 -11.76 -13.33 3.92
C GLY A 268 -11.05 -12.43 2.91
N TRP A 269 -10.60 -12.98 1.77
CA TRP A 269 -10.02 -12.16 0.70
C TRP A 269 -11.06 -11.26 0.03
N GLY A 270 -12.31 -11.71 -0.08
CA GLY A 270 -13.42 -10.87 -0.54
C GLY A 270 -13.68 -9.69 0.39
N LEU A 271 -13.54 -9.90 1.71
CA LEU A 271 -13.58 -8.81 2.69
C LEU A 271 -12.41 -7.86 2.50
N LEU A 272 -11.18 -8.36 2.32
CA LEU A 272 -9.95 -7.56 2.12
C LEU A 272 -9.89 -6.80 0.78
N ALA A 273 -10.63 -7.23 -0.24
CA ALA A 273 -10.52 -6.69 -1.60
C ALA A 273 -10.59 -5.15 -1.71
N PRO A 274 -11.45 -4.42 -0.96
CA PRO A 274 -11.48 -2.95 -1.00
C PRO A 274 -10.20 -2.27 -0.48
N ALA A 275 -9.34 -2.98 0.25
CA ALA A 275 -8.04 -2.45 0.66
C ALA A 275 -7.06 -2.33 -0.52
N GLN A 276 -7.31 -3.00 -1.64
CA GLN A 276 -6.48 -2.85 -2.83
C GLN A 276 -6.56 -1.40 -3.34
N ARG A 277 -5.39 -0.76 -3.49
CA ARG A 277 -5.24 0.67 -3.87
C ARG A 277 -5.73 1.67 -2.81
N ALA A 278 -6.08 1.21 -1.61
CA ALA A 278 -6.29 2.09 -0.48
C ALA A 278 -4.93 2.47 0.14
N THR A 279 -4.90 3.58 0.88
CA THR A 279 -3.77 3.98 1.71
C THR A 279 -3.95 3.37 3.10
N MET A 280 -3.00 2.56 3.56
CA MET A 280 -3.01 2.08 4.94
C MET A 280 -2.89 3.27 5.90
N VAL A 281 -3.70 3.27 6.97
CA VAL A 281 -3.63 4.29 8.01
C VAL A 281 -3.19 3.66 9.33
N GLU A 282 -2.52 4.46 10.15
CA GLU A 282 -2.08 4.00 11.47
C GLU A 282 -3.30 3.58 12.31
N SER A 283 -3.18 2.42 12.94
CA SER A 283 -4.20 1.86 13.81
C SER A 283 -3.53 0.95 14.84
N SER A 284 -4.17 0.81 16.00
CA SER A 284 -3.71 -0.08 17.05
C SER A 284 -4.90 -0.74 17.73
N SER A 285 -4.64 -1.88 18.37
CA SER A 285 -5.61 -2.57 19.21
C SER A 285 -5.03 -2.75 20.60
N SER A 286 -5.86 -2.55 21.61
CA SER A 286 -5.52 -2.86 23.00
C SER A 286 -5.58 -4.35 23.32
N HIS A 287 -6.11 -5.17 22.40
CA HIS A 287 -6.25 -6.60 22.58
C HIS A 287 -5.34 -7.37 21.60
N PRO A 288 -4.38 -8.18 22.09
CA PRO A 288 -3.34 -8.79 21.24
C PRO A 288 -3.89 -9.82 20.22
N TYR A 289 -5.07 -10.38 20.48
CA TYR A 289 -5.72 -11.38 19.61
C TYR A 289 -6.98 -10.87 18.91
N VAL A 290 -7.23 -9.56 18.98
CA VAL A 290 -8.26 -8.89 18.17
C VAL A 290 -7.56 -7.76 17.43
N PHE A 291 -7.13 -8.01 16.21
CA PHE A 291 -6.21 -7.12 15.52
C PHE A 291 -6.41 -7.13 14.00
N GLY A 292 -5.87 -6.12 13.34
CA GLY A 292 -5.76 -6.07 11.90
C GLY A 292 -5.15 -4.74 11.48
N PHE A 293 -5.77 -4.09 10.51
CA PHE A 293 -5.31 -2.80 9.99
C PHE A 293 -6.48 -1.97 9.52
N SER A 294 -6.21 -0.69 9.32
CA SER A 294 -7.14 0.26 8.73
C SER A 294 -6.60 0.76 7.40
N ALA A 295 -7.48 1.03 6.45
CA ALA A 295 -7.12 1.58 5.16
C ALA A 295 -8.15 2.57 4.67
N ARG A 296 -7.71 3.60 3.95
CA ARG A 296 -8.57 4.67 3.43
C ARG A 296 -8.49 4.80 1.92
N THR A 297 -9.61 5.17 1.33
CA THR A 297 -9.71 5.73 -0.03
C THR A 297 -10.22 7.17 0.10
N PRO A 298 -10.26 7.97 -0.98
CA PRO A 298 -10.81 9.31 -0.91
C PRO A 298 -12.26 9.38 -0.40
N THR A 299 -13.02 8.29 -0.53
CA THR A 299 -14.44 8.25 -0.18
C THR A 299 -14.75 7.31 0.97
N ASN A 300 -13.74 6.66 1.57
CA ASN A 300 -14.01 5.59 2.53
C ASN A 300 -12.90 5.31 3.52
N MET A 301 -13.28 5.04 4.77
CA MET A 301 -12.41 4.42 5.78
C MET A 301 -12.84 2.98 6.04
N TYR A 302 -11.89 2.04 5.95
CA TYR A 302 -12.08 0.63 6.24
C TYR A 302 -11.29 0.24 7.48
N VAL A 303 -11.92 -0.57 8.34
CA VAL A 303 -11.24 -1.25 9.45
C VAL A 303 -11.40 -2.75 9.26
N TYR A 304 -10.27 -3.47 9.26
CA TYR A 304 -10.21 -4.92 9.13
C TYR A 304 -9.76 -5.52 10.45
N LEU A 305 -10.52 -6.48 10.98
CA LEU A 305 -10.22 -7.12 12.26
C LEU A 305 -10.40 -8.63 12.20
N LEU A 306 -9.38 -9.34 12.64
CA LEU A 306 -9.45 -10.74 13.05
C LEU A 306 -9.79 -10.79 14.55
N ASN A 307 -10.91 -11.41 14.93
CA ASN A 307 -11.10 -11.91 16.28
C ASN A 307 -10.59 -13.35 16.34
N LYS A 308 -9.36 -13.52 16.83
CA LYS A 308 -8.71 -14.83 16.94
C LYS A 308 -9.09 -15.59 18.22
N THR A 309 -9.94 -15.00 19.06
CA THR A 309 -10.38 -15.65 20.31
C THR A 309 -11.57 -16.58 20.06
N GLU A 310 -11.75 -17.56 20.94
CA GLU A 310 -12.89 -18.47 20.93
C GLU A 310 -14.14 -17.87 21.62
N ALA A 311 -14.12 -16.57 21.90
CA ALA A 311 -15.20 -15.82 22.51
C ALA A 311 -15.62 -14.64 21.63
N VAL A 312 -16.85 -14.18 21.81
CA VAL A 312 -17.29 -12.88 21.25
C VAL A 312 -16.48 -11.78 21.93
N GLN A 313 -16.04 -10.78 21.16
CA GLN A 313 -15.29 -9.63 21.65
C GLN A 313 -16.03 -8.34 21.32
N ASP A 314 -16.39 -7.59 22.35
CA ASP A 314 -16.94 -6.25 22.19
C ASP A 314 -15.79 -5.27 21.94
N VAL A 315 -15.83 -4.57 20.81
CA VAL A 315 -14.81 -3.62 20.40
C VAL A 315 -15.40 -2.22 20.31
N ALA A 316 -14.59 -1.22 20.68
CA ALA A 316 -14.90 0.19 20.53
C ALA A 316 -13.91 0.81 19.53
N PHE A 317 -14.41 1.64 18.63
CA PHE A 317 -13.61 2.34 17.63
C PHE A 317 -13.52 3.82 18.00
N SER A 318 -12.30 4.28 18.25
CA SER A 318 -11.95 5.68 18.42
C SER A 318 -11.04 6.11 17.27
N PHE A 319 -11.30 7.29 16.74
CA PHE A 319 -10.56 7.87 15.64
C PHE A 319 -9.81 9.10 16.16
N VAL A 320 -8.54 9.22 15.77
CA VAL A 320 -7.74 10.43 16.02
C VAL A 320 -7.96 11.35 14.84
N ASP A 321 -8.19 12.63 15.12
CA ASP A 321 -8.41 13.69 14.12
C ASP A 321 -9.58 13.48 13.14
N MET A 322 -10.48 12.52 13.42
CA MET A 322 -11.70 12.30 12.65
C MET A 322 -12.85 12.01 13.62
N PRO A 323 -13.58 13.03 14.10
CA PRO A 323 -14.67 12.78 15.04
C PRO A 323 -15.71 11.85 14.38
N PRO A 324 -16.23 10.84 15.10
CA PRO A 324 -17.34 10.02 14.63
C PRO A 324 -18.54 10.87 14.20
N ASP A 325 -19.14 10.55 13.06
CA ASP A 325 -20.39 11.16 12.61
C ASP A 325 -21.57 10.31 13.11
N GLU A 326 -22.37 10.85 14.03
CA GLU A 326 -23.54 10.15 14.57
C GLU A 326 -24.62 9.84 13.52
N THR A 327 -24.60 10.54 12.39
CA THR A 327 -25.53 10.33 11.27
C THR A 327 -25.05 9.23 10.33
N GLN A 328 -23.76 8.87 10.41
CA GLN A 328 -23.17 7.82 9.62
C GLN A 328 -23.40 6.46 10.28
N ILE A 329 -23.90 5.51 9.48
CA ILE A 329 -24.16 4.14 9.91
C ILE A 329 -23.13 3.25 9.20
N PRO A 330 -22.06 2.81 9.90
CA PRO A 330 -21.04 1.98 9.28
C PRO A 330 -21.62 0.64 8.82
N GLU A 331 -21.18 0.16 7.66
CA GLU A 331 -21.54 -1.18 7.17
C GLU A 331 -20.49 -2.19 7.64
N GLY A 332 -20.89 -3.07 8.56
CA GLY A 332 -20.07 -4.21 8.97
C GLY A 332 -20.38 -5.46 8.16
N LEU A 333 -19.35 -6.17 7.71
CA LEU A 333 -19.43 -7.53 7.16
C LEU A 333 -18.46 -8.45 7.91
N VAL A 334 -18.94 -9.63 8.29
CA VAL A 334 -18.14 -10.62 9.03
C VAL A 334 -18.17 -11.99 8.36
N MET A 335 -16.99 -12.57 8.19
CA MET A 335 -16.78 -13.97 7.86
C MET A 335 -16.85 -14.81 9.15
N MET A 336 -17.72 -15.81 9.17
CA MET A 336 -17.96 -16.70 10.32
C MET A 336 -18.13 -18.16 9.88
N ASP A 337 -17.93 -19.09 10.81
CA ASP A 337 -18.03 -20.53 10.52
C ASP A 337 -19.48 -20.94 10.20
N SER A 338 -19.62 -21.88 9.27
CA SER A 338 -20.88 -22.52 8.91
C SER A 338 -20.88 -23.97 9.41
N ALA A 339 -22.05 -24.60 9.49
CA ALA A 339 -22.14 -25.98 9.98
C ALA A 339 -21.31 -27.01 9.18
N ASP A 340 -20.99 -26.70 7.92
CA ASP A 340 -20.18 -27.52 7.02
C ASP A 340 -18.71 -27.05 6.90
N HIS A 341 -18.30 -26.06 7.71
CA HIS A 341 -16.97 -25.47 7.73
C HIS A 341 -16.49 -24.80 6.45
N TYR A 342 -17.41 -24.41 5.57
CA TYR A 342 -17.09 -23.57 4.40
C TYR A 342 -17.15 -22.07 4.67
N GLY A 343 -17.70 -21.70 5.83
CA GLY A 343 -17.93 -20.32 6.23
C GLY A 343 -19.07 -19.65 5.47
N THR A 344 -19.42 -18.46 5.97
CA THR A 344 -20.33 -17.52 5.31
C THR A 344 -19.90 -16.09 5.62
N VAL A 345 -20.33 -15.13 4.79
CA VAL A 345 -20.29 -13.70 5.14
C VAL A 345 -21.69 -13.27 5.58
N ALA A 346 -21.77 -12.51 6.66
CA ALA A 346 -23.02 -11.95 7.18
C ALA A 346 -22.84 -10.47 7.54
N PRO A 347 -23.93 -9.67 7.52
CA PRO A 347 -23.90 -8.33 8.08
C PRO A 347 -23.55 -8.33 9.57
N LEU A 348 -22.79 -7.33 10.00
CA LEU A 348 -22.43 -7.07 11.40
C LEU A 348 -22.95 -5.69 11.81
N SER A 349 -23.69 -5.62 12.91
CA SER A 349 -24.17 -4.35 13.45
C SER A 349 -23.04 -3.54 14.07
N VAL A 350 -22.93 -2.28 13.66
CA VAL A 350 -22.03 -1.29 14.24
C VAL A 350 -22.89 -0.14 14.78
N LEU A 351 -22.76 0.16 16.07
CA LEU A 351 -23.61 1.12 16.76
C LEU A 351 -22.80 2.31 17.26
N TYR A 352 -23.25 3.52 16.98
CA TYR A 352 -22.69 4.73 17.58
C TYR A 352 -23.23 4.92 19.01
N ASN A 353 -22.35 5.28 19.94
CA ASN A 353 -22.72 5.66 21.30
C ASN A 353 -22.25 7.09 21.59
N ALA A 354 -23.22 8.01 21.65
CA ALA A 354 -22.98 9.43 21.89
C ALA A 354 -22.29 9.74 23.23
N ALA A 355 -22.50 8.91 24.27
CA ALA A 355 -21.90 9.16 25.59
C ALA A 355 -20.38 8.95 25.60
N SER A 356 -19.89 8.04 24.76
CA SER A 356 -18.46 7.75 24.61
C SER A 356 -17.85 8.30 23.33
N ASN A 357 -18.67 8.95 22.46
CA ASN A 357 -18.29 9.41 21.13
C ASN A 357 -17.48 8.34 20.36
N ALA A 358 -18.05 7.13 20.24
CA ALA A 358 -17.37 5.99 19.65
C ALA A 358 -18.38 5.03 19.01
N TYR A 359 -17.91 4.27 18.01
CA TYR A 359 -18.68 3.15 17.46
C TYR A 359 -18.35 1.85 18.19
N PHE A 360 -19.30 0.93 18.23
CA PHE A 360 -19.18 -0.36 18.92
C PHE A 360 -19.64 -1.49 18.02
N ALA A 361 -18.95 -2.62 18.08
CA ALA A 361 -19.35 -3.86 17.43
C ALA A 361 -19.03 -5.07 18.32
N ALA A 362 -19.82 -6.14 18.21
CA ALA A 362 -19.59 -7.40 18.88
C ALA A 362 -19.04 -8.42 17.86
N LEU A 363 -17.72 -8.60 17.83
CA LEU A 363 -17.07 -9.49 16.88
C LEU A 363 -17.29 -10.95 17.27
N PRO A 364 -17.90 -11.80 16.42
CA PRO A 364 -18.03 -13.23 16.68
C PRO A 364 -16.68 -13.90 16.97
N ALA A 365 -16.69 -14.97 17.75
CA ALA A 365 -15.52 -15.81 17.96
C ALA A 365 -14.96 -16.32 16.63
N LEU A 366 -13.63 -16.39 16.51
CA LEU A 366 -12.93 -16.91 15.32
C LEU A 366 -13.50 -16.31 14.03
N SER A 367 -13.45 -15.00 13.88
CA SER A 367 -14.05 -14.30 12.74
C SER A 367 -13.11 -13.29 12.10
N TYR A 368 -13.37 -12.99 10.83
CA TYR A 368 -12.71 -11.90 10.12
C TYR A 368 -13.74 -10.86 9.70
N THR A 369 -13.52 -9.60 10.03
CA THR A 369 -14.49 -8.54 9.88
C THR A 369 -13.92 -7.40 9.05
N ARG A 370 -14.72 -6.86 8.14
CA ARG A 370 -14.52 -5.53 7.55
C ARG A 370 -15.62 -4.62 8.04
N ILE A 371 -15.27 -3.43 8.50
CA ILE A 371 -16.21 -2.35 8.76
C ILE A 371 -15.89 -1.20 7.81
N ASP A 372 -16.92 -0.73 7.14
CA ASP A 372 -16.92 0.41 6.25
C ASP A 372 -17.53 1.60 7.00
N PHE A 373 -16.72 2.61 7.30
CA PHE A 373 -17.16 3.82 7.99
C PHE A 373 -17.57 4.93 7.02
N GLY A 374 -17.72 4.68 5.71
CA GLY A 374 -18.00 5.72 4.72
C GLY A 374 -16.88 6.75 4.59
N ALA A 375 -17.17 7.84 3.87
CA ALA A 375 -16.31 9.02 3.88
C ALA A 375 -16.38 9.62 5.28
N LEU A 376 -15.29 9.51 6.03
CA LEU A 376 -15.10 10.32 7.22
C LEU A 376 -14.64 11.70 6.76
N PRO A 377 -15.16 12.80 7.32
CA PRO A 377 -14.64 14.12 7.04
C PRO A 377 -13.15 14.13 7.36
N VAL A 378 -12.32 14.29 6.34
CA VAL A 378 -10.89 14.49 6.52
C VAL A 378 -10.72 15.95 6.90
N PRO A 379 -10.09 16.28 8.03
CA PRO A 379 -9.76 17.67 8.32
C PRO A 379 -9.07 18.26 7.11
N SER A 380 -9.55 19.42 6.64
CA SER A 380 -8.85 20.12 5.58
C SER A 380 -7.42 20.43 6.04
N ALA A 381 -6.51 20.66 5.11
CA ALA A 381 -5.15 21.07 5.49
C ALA A 381 -5.16 22.40 6.28
N TYR A 382 -6.23 23.20 6.18
CA TYR A 382 -6.51 24.33 7.06
C TYR A 382 -6.90 23.86 8.47
N ASP A 383 -7.77 22.88 8.63
CA ASP A 383 -8.20 22.37 9.93
C ASP A 383 -7.05 21.77 10.75
N GLU A 384 -6.16 21.01 10.10
CA GLU A 384 -4.93 20.49 10.72
C GLU A 384 -4.04 21.64 11.21
N TRP A 385 -3.82 22.65 10.36
CA TRP A 385 -3.03 23.83 10.69
C TRP A 385 -3.66 24.63 11.84
N SER A 386 -4.96 24.93 11.75
CA SER A 386 -5.73 25.64 12.77
C SER A 386 -5.67 24.93 14.13
N SER A 387 -5.79 23.60 14.12
CA SER A 387 -5.68 22.77 15.33
C SER A 387 -4.28 22.87 15.95
N SER A 388 -3.22 22.91 15.14
CA SER A 388 -1.85 23.05 15.63
C SER A 388 -1.57 24.36 16.37
N TYR A 389 -2.33 25.41 16.05
CA TYR A 389 -2.29 26.71 16.74
C TYR A 389 -3.35 26.87 17.83
N SER A 390 -4.23 25.87 18.01
CA SER A 390 -5.34 25.93 18.97
C SER A 390 -6.28 27.12 18.74
N LEU A 391 -6.57 27.43 17.48
CA LEU A 391 -7.43 28.56 17.13
C LEU A 391 -8.86 28.36 17.63
N THR A 392 -9.48 29.47 17.99
CA THR A 392 -10.83 29.53 18.55
C THR A 392 -11.85 30.11 17.57
N ASN A 393 -11.41 30.94 16.62
CA ASN A 393 -12.27 31.39 15.53
C ASN A 393 -12.10 30.51 14.27
N GLY A 394 -13.07 30.60 13.35
CA GLY A 394 -13.02 29.89 12.06
C GLY A 394 -12.07 30.52 11.03
N PRO A 395 -12.08 30.05 9.77
CA PRO A 395 -11.24 30.55 8.67
C PRO A 395 -11.27 32.07 8.47
N LEU A 396 -12.44 32.70 8.67
CA LEU A 396 -12.62 34.16 8.52
C LEU A 396 -12.44 34.93 9.85
N GLY A 397 -12.02 34.23 10.90
CA GLY A 397 -11.69 34.83 12.19
C GLY A 397 -10.29 35.41 12.20
N ASN A 398 -9.96 36.11 13.27
CA ASN A 398 -8.64 36.70 13.49
C ASN A 398 -8.30 36.50 14.97
N ASP A 399 -7.54 35.44 15.25
CA ASP A 399 -7.27 35.00 16.63
C ASP A 399 -6.21 35.85 17.35
N ASP A 400 -5.29 36.49 16.63
CA ASP A 400 -4.21 37.27 17.22
C ASP A 400 -4.45 38.80 17.24
N GLY A 401 -5.53 39.25 16.61
CA GLY A 401 -5.99 40.63 16.56
C GLY A 401 -5.26 41.49 15.53
N ASP A 402 -4.61 40.91 14.53
CA ASP A 402 -3.92 41.63 13.46
C ASP A 402 -4.90 42.18 12.37
N THR A 403 -4.48 42.28 11.10
CA THR A 403 -5.37 42.68 9.98
C THR A 403 -5.78 41.54 9.04
N LEU A 404 -5.26 40.33 9.22
CA LEU A 404 -5.54 39.17 8.38
C LEU A 404 -6.59 38.27 9.03
N ASP A 405 -7.24 37.45 8.23
CA ASP A 405 -8.00 36.32 8.76
C ASP A 405 -7.13 35.06 8.79
N ASN A 406 -7.51 34.11 9.64
CA ASN A 406 -6.77 32.86 9.86
C ASN A 406 -6.53 32.11 8.54
N LEU A 407 -7.47 32.13 7.58
CA LEU A 407 -7.31 31.49 6.27
C LEU A 407 -6.26 32.19 5.41
N SER A 408 -6.20 33.52 5.48
CA SER A 408 -5.20 34.33 4.80
C SER A 408 -3.81 34.08 5.39
N GLU A 409 -3.70 33.97 6.71
CA GLU A 409 -2.46 33.57 7.37
C GLU A 409 -2.04 32.15 7.00
N TYR A 410 -2.96 31.18 7.01
CA TYR A 410 -2.68 29.84 6.51
C TYR A 410 -2.17 29.88 5.08
N GLY A 411 -2.86 30.61 4.20
CA GLY A 411 -2.55 30.69 2.78
C GLY A 411 -1.25 31.45 2.44
N MET A 412 -0.79 32.33 3.33
CA MET A 412 0.42 33.16 3.11
C MET A 412 1.58 32.83 4.06
N GLY A 413 1.39 31.86 4.97
CA GLY A 413 2.42 31.40 5.89
C GLY A 413 2.63 32.29 7.11
N GLY A 414 1.56 32.94 7.60
CA GLY A 414 1.55 33.69 8.85
C GLY A 414 1.38 32.81 10.09
N ASN A 415 1.41 33.43 11.26
CA ASN A 415 1.22 32.79 12.55
C ASN A 415 0.02 33.41 13.30
N PRO A 416 -1.12 32.70 13.37
CA PRO A 416 -2.41 33.20 13.86
C PRO A 416 -2.48 33.38 15.38
N THR A 417 -1.34 33.30 16.05
CA THR A 417 -1.18 33.55 17.49
C THR A 417 -0.17 34.66 17.77
N ASN A 418 0.41 35.27 16.72
CA ASN A 418 1.45 36.27 16.81
C ASN A 418 1.20 37.40 15.80
N PRO A 419 0.64 38.55 16.24
CA PRO A 419 0.19 39.61 15.34
C PRO A 419 1.33 40.37 14.64
N SER A 420 2.59 39.99 14.90
CA SER A 420 3.76 40.51 14.19
C SER A 420 4.21 39.62 13.02
N ASP A 421 3.63 38.43 12.87
CA ASP A 421 4.01 37.44 11.85
C ASP A 421 2.84 37.21 10.89
N ILE A 422 2.66 38.18 10.00
CA ILE A 422 1.60 38.17 8.99
C ILE A 422 1.96 37.33 7.74
N GLY A 423 3.02 36.52 7.81
CA GLY A 423 3.50 35.71 6.70
C GLY A 423 4.06 36.52 5.52
N CYS A 424 4.09 35.89 4.34
CA CYS A 424 4.60 36.50 3.12
C CYS A 424 3.54 37.40 2.48
N GLN A 425 3.73 38.72 2.56
CA GLN A 425 2.75 39.65 2.00
C GLN A 425 2.89 39.78 0.48
N PRO A 426 1.78 39.96 -0.26
CA PRO A 426 1.85 40.28 -1.67
C PRO A 426 2.63 41.56 -1.93
N THR A 427 3.39 41.57 -3.02
CA THR A 427 4.11 42.76 -3.48
C THR A 427 3.58 43.22 -4.82
N VAL A 428 3.64 44.53 -5.05
CA VAL A 428 3.21 45.17 -6.28
C VAL A 428 4.33 46.05 -6.80
N ASP A 429 4.64 45.91 -8.07
CA ASP A 429 5.61 46.76 -8.77
C ASP A 429 5.09 47.13 -10.17
N ILE A 430 5.62 48.20 -10.76
CA ILE A 430 5.21 48.68 -12.08
C ILE A 430 6.40 48.61 -13.02
N PHE A 431 6.24 47.83 -14.09
CA PHE A 431 7.24 47.70 -15.15
C PHE A 431 6.64 48.13 -16.48
N SER A 432 7.03 49.31 -16.97
CA SER A 432 6.51 49.89 -18.21
C SER A 432 4.99 50.11 -18.15
N ASN A 433 4.19 49.33 -18.89
CA ASN A 433 2.75 49.43 -19.00
C ASN A 433 2.02 48.24 -18.37
N VAL A 434 2.69 47.50 -17.49
CA VAL A 434 2.09 46.44 -16.68
C VAL A 434 2.40 46.66 -15.20
N LEU A 435 1.39 46.39 -14.38
CA LEU A 435 1.52 46.20 -12.95
C LEU A 435 1.79 44.72 -12.71
N GLN A 436 2.87 44.41 -11.99
CA GLN A 436 3.17 43.08 -11.51
C GLN A 436 2.65 42.93 -10.08
N TYR A 437 1.81 41.92 -9.88
CA TYR A 437 1.28 41.55 -8.58
C TYR A 437 1.81 40.15 -8.24
N ILE A 438 2.63 40.06 -7.19
CA ILE A 438 3.29 38.83 -6.77
C ILE A 438 2.71 38.42 -5.41
N TYR A 439 2.23 37.19 -5.27
CA TYR A 439 1.71 36.66 -4.00
C TYR A 439 2.23 35.24 -3.71
N PRO A 440 2.35 34.84 -2.43
CA PRO A 440 2.64 33.44 -2.11
C PRO A 440 1.41 32.56 -2.32
N ARG A 441 1.65 31.35 -2.83
CA ARG A 441 0.67 30.26 -2.95
C ARG A 441 1.29 29.03 -2.30
N ARG A 442 0.52 28.27 -1.51
CA ARG A 442 1.02 26.97 -1.01
C ARG A 442 1.32 26.04 -2.18
N SER A 443 2.51 25.46 -2.19
CA SER A 443 2.99 24.56 -3.25
C SER A 443 2.36 23.17 -3.17
N ALA A 444 1.90 22.77 -1.99
CA ALA A 444 1.27 21.47 -1.76
C ALA A 444 -0.06 21.36 -2.53
N THR A 445 -0.16 20.37 -3.41
CA THR A 445 -1.36 20.13 -4.24
C THR A 445 -2.60 19.76 -3.42
N ASN A 446 -2.41 19.34 -2.18
CA ASN A 446 -3.46 19.04 -1.21
C ASN A 446 -3.65 20.14 -0.15
N SER A 447 -3.19 21.37 -0.40
CA SER A 447 -3.41 22.51 0.51
C SER A 447 -4.88 22.87 0.72
N GLY A 448 -5.77 22.38 -0.15
CA GLY A 448 -7.20 22.67 -0.06
C GLY A 448 -7.56 24.12 -0.40
N LEU A 449 -6.62 24.90 -0.96
CA LEU A 449 -6.84 26.32 -1.27
C LEU A 449 -6.87 26.61 -2.78
N ILE A 450 -7.66 27.62 -3.14
CA ILE A 450 -7.68 28.26 -4.45
C ILE A 450 -7.26 29.73 -4.30
N TYR A 451 -6.38 30.17 -5.19
CA TYR A 451 -5.87 31.54 -5.25
C TYR A 451 -6.23 32.18 -6.59
N TYR A 452 -6.74 33.40 -6.57
CA TYR A 452 -6.92 34.21 -7.78
C TYR A 452 -6.98 35.69 -7.44
N LEU A 453 -6.68 36.53 -8.43
CA LEU A 453 -6.82 37.97 -8.32
C LEU A 453 -8.19 38.43 -8.82
N GLU A 454 -8.72 39.45 -8.17
CA GLU A 454 -9.87 40.20 -8.65
C GLU A 454 -9.53 41.68 -8.81
N LEU A 455 -10.13 42.27 -9.83
CA LEU A 455 -9.93 43.63 -10.30
C LEU A 455 -11.24 44.42 -10.26
N THR A 456 -11.16 45.72 -9.96
CA THR A 456 -12.27 46.68 -10.10
C THR A 456 -11.75 48.08 -10.38
N ASP A 457 -12.52 48.88 -11.12
CA ASP A 457 -12.20 50.28 -11.42
C ASP A 457 -12.66 51.24 -10.31
N ASN A 458 -13.52 50.78 -9.38
CA ASN A 458 -14.01 51.58 -8.27
C ASN A 458 -14.49 50.74 -7.07
N LEU A 459 -14.23 51.22 -5.87
CA LEU A 459 -14.67 50.56 -4.63
C LEU A 459 -16.15 50.84 -4.26
N VAL A 460 -16.89 51.58 -5.08
CA VAL A 460 -18.29 51.99 -4.78
C VAL A 460 -19.31 51.01 -5.36
N SER A 461 -19.04 50.45 -6.53
CA SER A 461 -19.96 49.60 -7.29
C SER A 461 -20.09 48.19 -6.72
N GLY A 462 -19.06 47.71 -6.02
CA GLY A 462 -18.96 46.33 -5.54
C GLY A 462 -18.77 45.29 -6.66
N ILE A 463 -18.56 45.72 -7.92
CA ILE A 463 -18.35 44.82 -9.05
C ILE A 463 -16.86 44.48 -9.11
N TRP A 464 -16.54 43.20 -8.99
CA TRP A 464 -15.19 42.66 -9.12
C TRP A 464 -15.17 41.63 -10.25
N THR A 465 -14.06 41.55 -10.99
CA THR A 465 -13.84 40.53 -12.03
C THR A 465 -12.49 39.87 -11.87
N ASN A 466 -12.38 38.60 -12.22
CA ASN A 466 -11.11 37.87 -12.28
C ASN A 466 -10.48 37.92 -13.69
N THR A 467 -11.06 38.67 -14.62
CA THR A 467 -10.53 38.88 -15.97
C THR A 467 -9.56 40.04 -16.01
N GLY A 468 -8.47 39.93 -16.77
CA GLY A 468 -7.48 41.01 -16.95
C GLY A 468 -6.16 40.79 -16.22
N CYS A 469 -6.04 39.69 -15.47
CA CYS A 469 -4.79 39.21 -14.88
C CYS A 469 -4.20 38.08 -15.73
N LEU A 470 -2.90 38.09 -15.95
CA LEU A 470 -2.16 37.00 -16.58
C LEU A 470 -1.09 36.47 -15.63
N GLU A 471 -1.20 35.22 -15.19
CA GLU A 471 -0.12 34.53 -14.49
C GLU A 471 1.03 34.27 -15.46
N THR A 472 2.23 34.76 -15.12
CA THR A 472 3.42 34.75 -15.99
C THR A 472 4.59 33.95 -15.42
N GLY A 473 4.49 33.51 -14.17
CA GLY A 473 5.53 32.69 -13.54
C GLY A 473 5.14 32.22 -12.14
N ALA A 474 5.78 31.12 -11.74
CA ALA A 474 5.74 30.55 -10.40
C ALA A 474 7.19 30.22 -9.98
N GLU A 475 7.61 30.66 -8.80
CA GLU A 475 8.95 30.41 -8.25
C GLU A 475 8.83 29.75 -6.87
N ASP A 476 9.38 28.55 -6.71
CA ASP A 476 9.40 27.85 -5.41
C ASP A 476 10.29 28.56 -4.39
N VAL A 477 9.75 28.79 -3.20
CA VAL A 477 10.42 29.44 -2.08
C VAL A 477 10.37 28.54 -0.86
N GLY A 478 11.30 27.58 -0.85
CA GLY A 478 11.54 26.74 0.32
C GLY A 478 10.60 25.54 0.44
N GLY A 479 9.98 25.09 -0.66
CA GLY A 479 9.25 23.83 -0.74
C GLY A 479 7.82 23.86 -0.20
N THR A 480 7.46 24.85 0.62
CA THR A 480 6.12 25.00 1.21
C THR A 480 5.26 26.02 0.45
N PHE A 481 5.90 27.02 -0.14
CA PHE A 481 5.25 28.10 -0.88
C PHE A 481 5.95 28.33 -2.20
N GLU A 482 5.21 28.82 -3.18
CA GLU A 482 5.72 29.38 -4.41
C GLU A 482 5.20 30.82 -4.57
N PHE A 483 5.97 31.71 -5.19
CA PHE A 483 5.52 33.05 -5.54
C PHE A 483 4.94 33.07 -6.95
N ILE A 484 3.69 33.50 -7.05
CA ILE A 484 2.96 33.60 -8.31
C ILE A 484 3.02 35.03 -8.81
N THR A 485 3.58 35.22 -10.01
CA THR A 485 3.70 36.53 -10.65
C THR A 485 2.59 36.75 -11.65
N ASN A 486 1.73 37.74 -11.39
CA ASN A 486 0.66 38.16 -12.30
C ASN A 486 0.99 39.49 -12.97
N GLN A 487 0.66 39.63 -14.24
CA GLN A 487 0.73 40.89 -14.98
C GLN A 487 -0.67 41.43 -15.24
N ILE A 488 -0.86 42.70 -14.94
CA ILE A 488 -2.12 43.45 -15.10
C ILE A 488 -1.82 44.67 -15.98
N PRO A 489 -2.41 44.81 -17.18
CA PRO A 489 -2.21 45.98 -18.01
C PRO A 489 -2.70 47.26 -17.31
N VAL A 490 -1.92 48.34 -17.36
CA VAL A 490 -2.36 49.64 -16.81
C VAL A 490 -2.99 50.56 -17.87
N ASP A 491 -2.98 50.14 -19.14
CA ASP A 491 -3.45 50.95 -20.25
C ASP A 491 -4.99 51.09 -20.25
N GLY A 492 -5.48 52.33 -20.20
CA GLY A 492 -6.91 52.65 -20.37
C GLY A 492 -7.72 52.81 -19.08
N ASN A 493 -7.15 52.48 -17.91
CA ASN A 493 -7.83 52.61 -16.62
C ASN A 493 -7.30 53.83 -15.84
N ILE A 494 -8.21 54.68 -15.35
CA ILE A 494 -7.86 55.85 -14.54
C ILE A 494 -7.60 55.46 -13.09
N ASN A 495 -8.33 54.44 -12.60
CA ASN A 495 -8.15 53.83 -11.29
C ASN A 495 -8.28 52.32 -11.46
N GLU A 496 -7.52 51.55 -10.68
CA GLU A 496 -7.58 50.10 -10.62
C GLU A 496 -7.37 49.67 -9.17
N PHE A 497 -8.20 48.76 -8.68
CA PHE A 497 -8.10 48.17 -7.36
C PHE A 497 -7.98 46.66 -7.51
N ILE A 498 -7.05 46.07 -6.76
CA ILE A 498 -6.69 44.66 -6.86
C ILE A 498 -6.90 44.04 -5.48
N ARG A 499 -7.45 42.83 -5.45
CA ARG A 499 -7.42 41.99 -4.25
C ARG A 499 -7.05 40.56 -4.60
N LEU A 500 -6.28 39.94 -3.71
CA LEU A 500 -6.07 38.50 -3.71
C LEU A 500 -7.26 37.82 -3.02
N ARG A 501 -7.78 36.76 -3.63
CA ARG A 501 -8.77 35.86 -3.06
C ARG A 501 -8.09 34.55 -2.72
N ILE A 502 -8.15 34.18 -1.45
CA ILE A 502 -7.76 32.88 -0.92
C ILE A 502 -9.05 32.23 -0.42
N MET A 503 -9.35 31.02 -0.88
CA MET A 503 -10.58 30.32 -0.52
C MET A 503 -10.29 28.83 -0.38
N GLU A 504 -11.05 28.15 0.47
CA GLU A 504 -11.06 26.70 0.50
C GLU A 504 -11.72 26.15 -0.78
N VAL A 505 -11.24 25.01 -1.27
CA VAL A 505 -11.89 24.24 -2.34
C VAL A 505 -13.20 23.71 -1.77
N PRO A 506 -14.37 24.02 -2.37
CA PRO A 506 -15.63 23.41 -1.95
C PRO A 506 -15.52 21.89 -2.10
N GLU A 507 -15.83 21.15 -1.03
CA GLU A 507 -15.93 19.68 -1.05
C GLU A 507 -16.96 19.16 -2.05
#